data_AF-A0A5D2E7A4-F1
#
_entry.id   AF-A0A5D2E7A4-F1
#
_cell.length_a   1.000
_cell.length_b   1.000
_cell.length_c   1.000
_cell.angle_alpha   90.00
_cell.angle_beta   90.00
_cell.angle_gamma   90.00
#
_symmetry.space_group_name_H-M   'P 1'
#
loop_
_entity.id
_entity.type
_entity.pdbx_description
1 polymer ?
#
loop_
_entity_poly.entity_id
_entity_poly.type
_entity_poly.pdbx_seq_one_letter_code
_entity_poly.pdbx_strand_id
1 'polypeptide(L)' 'MSQTWSYTGSHNVPGEFILEAEELLKLRESLTRVYVQRTGKPLWVVSEDMERDVFMSATEAQAHGIVDLVAVK' A
#
# COMPACT_ATOMS: atom_id res chain seq x y z
N MET A 1 31.80 7.22 42.32
CA MET A 1 30.48 7.02 41.68
C MET A 1 30.06 8.32 41.02
N SER A 2 30.18 8.43 39.71
CA SER A 2 29.44 9.40 38.91
C SER A 2 29.38 8.86 37.49
N GLN A 3 28.25 8.26 37.13
CA GLN A 3 27.95 7.90 35.74
C GLN A 3 27.23 9.11 35.14
N THR A 4 27.90 9.83 34.23
CA THR A 4 27.23 10.73 33.29
C THR A 4 27.01 9.96 32.00
N TRP A 5 25.83 9.38 31.84
CA TRP A 5 25.36 8.91 30.55
C TRP A 5 25.03 10.12 29.68
N SER A 6 25.90 10.42 28.72
CA SER A 6 25.60 11.39 27.67
C SER A 6 24.58 10.75 26.72
N TYR A 7 23.30 10.99 26.95
CA TYR A 7 22.23 10.68 26.00
C TYR A 7 22.30 11.69 24.85
N THR A 8 23.18 11.45 23.88
CA THR A 8 23.10 12.13 22.59
C THR A 8 21.99 11.47 21.77
N GLY A 9 20.74 11.81 22.10
CA GLY A 9 19.59 11.52 21.26
C GLY A 9 19.69 12.35 19.98
N SER A 10 20.43 11.86 19.00
CA SER A 10 20.39 12.35 17.62
C SER A 10 19.04 12.00 17.00
N HIS A 11 17.98 12.70 17.38
CA HIS A 11 16.69 12.63 16.70
C HIS A 11 16.68 13.65 15.56
N ASN A 12 17.57 13.48 14.58
CA ASN A 12 17.47 14.14 13.29
C ASN A 12 16.87 13.16 12.29
N VAL A 13 15.57 12.86 12.41
CA VAL A 13 14.86 12.07 11.41
C VAL A 13 13.70 12.78 10.68
N PRO A 14 13.67 14.12 10.49
CA PRO A 14 12.80 14.69 9.46
C PRO A 14 13.18 14.20 8.06
N GLY A 15 14.49 14.09 7.77
CA GLY A 15 14.99 13.72 6.45
C GLY A 15 14.72 12.26 6.06
N GLU A 16 14.97 11.32 6.97
CA GLU A 16 14.68 9.89 6.76
C GLU A 16 13.17 9.66 6.59
N PHE A 17 12.34 10.27 7.44
CA PHE A 17 10.88 10.18 7.32
C PHE A 17 10.35 10.71 5.99
N ILE A 18 10.92 11.80 5.46
CA ILE A 18 10.52 12.35 4.16
C ILE A 18 10.89 11.36 3.03
N LEU A 19 12.09 10.78 3.06
CA LEU A 19 12.50 9.81 2.07
C LEU A 19 11.60 8.56 2.09
N GLU A 20 11.30 8.04 3.27
CA GLU A 20 10.39 6.92 3.46
C GLU A 20 8.97 7.23 2.94
N ALA A 21 8.47 8.44 3.19
CA ALA A 21 7.18 8.88 2.68
C ALA A 21 7.15 8.96 1.14
N GLU A 22 8.22 9.46 0.52
CA GLU A 22 8.33 9.49 -0.95
C GLU A 22 8.37 8.09 -1.57
N GLU A 23 9.11 7.16 -0.95
CA GLU A 23 9.15 5.76 -1.39
C GLU A 23 7.78 5.09 -1.25
N LEU A 24 7.08 5.34 -0.14
CA LEU A 24 5.73 4.83 0.08
C LEU A 24 4.74 5.35 -0.97
N LEU A 25 4.83 6.63 -1.34
CA LEU A 25 3.98 7.21 -2.39
C LEU A 25 4.26 6.58 -3.77
N LYS A 26 5.54 6.38 -4.12
CA LYS A 26 5.93 5.69 -5.37
C LYS A 26 5.42 4.25 -5.41
N LEU A 27 5.47 3.54 -4.28
CA LEU A 27 4.93 2.19 -4.16
C LEU A 27 3.42 2.18 -4.36
N ARG A 28 2.69 3.09 -3.69
CA ARG A 28 1.23 3.23 -3.84
C ARG A 28 0.84 3.49 -5.29
N GLU A 29 1.53 4.41 -5.96
CA GLU A 29 1.25 4.74 -7.36
C GLU A 29 1.51 3.54 -8.28
N SER A 30 2.62 2.82 -8.04
CA SER A 30 2.99 1.63 -8.82
C SER A 30 1.95 0.51 -8.68
N LEU A 31 1.52 0.21 -7.45
CA LEU A 31 0.47 -0.77 -7.19
C LEU A 31 -0.84 -0.38 -7.87
N THR A 32 -1.27 0.87 -7.71
CA THR A 32 -2.52 1.37 -8.30
C THR A 32 -2.49 1.20 -9.83
N ARG A 33 -1.36 1.51 -10.48
CA ARG A 33 -1.20 1.32 -11.93
C ARG A 33 -1.31 -0.15 -12.35
N VAL A 34 -0.72 -1.07 -11.58
CA VAL A 34 -0.83 -2.51 -11.85
C VAL A 34 -2.28 -2.97 -11.74
N TYR A 35 -3.00 -2.55 -10.69
CA TYR A 35 -4.41 -2.90 -10.53
C TYR A 35 -5.27 -2.39 -11.68
N VAL A 36 -5.10 -1.13 -12.11
CA VAL A 36 -5.81 -0.57 -13.27
C VAL A 36 -5.55 -1.39 -14.53
N GLN A 37 -4.28 -1.74 -14.80
CA GLN A 37 -3.91 -2.52 -15.98
C GLN A 37 -4.48 -3.95 -15.98
N ARG A 38 -4.51 -4.61 -14.82
CA ARG A 38 -4.94 -6.00 -14.69
C ARG A 38 -6.46 -6.16 -14.62
N THR A 39 -7.13 -5.28 -13.88
CA THR A 39 -8.59 -5.33 -13.69
C THR A 39 -9.36 -4.59 -14.79
N GLY A 40 -8.70 -3.70 -15.53
CA GLY A 40 -9.35 -2.80 -16.50
C GLY A 40 -10.19 -1.69 -15.87
N LYS A 41 -10.16 -1.56 -14.53
CA LYS A 41 -10.94 -0.56 -13.81
C LYS A 41 -10.30 0.82 -13.88
N PRO A 42 -11.11 1.90 -13.86
CA PRO A 42 -10.57 3.24 -13.84
C PRO A 42 -9.83 3.53 -12.51
N LEU A 43 -8.82 4.41 -12.58
CA LEU A 43 -7.93 4.76 -11.47
C LEU A 43 -8.67 5.13 -10.18
N TRP A 44 -9.78 5.87 -10.30
CA TRP A 44 -10.55 6.34 -9.14
C TRP A 44 -11.21 5.18 -8.37
N VAL A 45 -11.71 4.15 -9.05
CA VAL A 45 -12.29 2.95 -8.41
C VAL A 45 -11.20 2.20 -7.64
N VAL A 46 -10.05 1.96 -8.28
CA VAL A 46 -8.92 1.29 -7.63
C VAL A 46 -8.42 2.10 -6.43
N SER A 47 -8.38 3.43 -6.54
CA SER A 47 -7.93 4.30 -5.46
C SER A 47 -8.86 4.24 -4.25
N GLU A 48 -10.17 4.21 -4.48
CA GLU A 48 -11.20 4.07 -3.44
C GLU A 48 -11.13 2.68 -2.78
N ASP A 49 -11.01 1.62 -3.59
CA ASP A 49 -10.84 0.23 -3.11
C ASP A 49 -9.55 0.03 -2.29
N MET A 50 -8.51 0.84 -2.53
CA MET A 50 -7.24 0.80 -1.81
C MET A 50 -7.21 1.74 -0.59
N GLU A 51 -8.20 2.59 -0.40
CA GLU A 51 -8.25 3.52 0.75
C GLU A 51 -8.67 2.82 2.05
N ARG A 52 -9.40 1.71 1.94
CA ARG A 52 -9.75 0.83 3.04
C ARG A 52 -9.67 -0.62 2.62
N ASP A 53 -9.46 -1.52 3.57
CA ASP A 53 -9.50 -2.95 3.30
C ASP A 53 -10.90 -3.35 2.84
N VAL A 54 -11.00 -3.78 1.57
CA VAL A 54 -12.21 -4.38 0.99
C VAL A 54 -11.99 -5.87 0.86
N PHE A 55 -12.75 -6.66 1.63
CA PHE A 55 -12.74 -8.12 1.53
C PHE A 55 -13.78 -8.58 0.51
N MET A 56 -13.37 -9.45 -0.41
CA MET A 56 -14.22 -9.96 -1.48
C MET A 56 -14.31 -11.49 -1.38
N SER A 57 -15.50 -12.04 -1.58
CA SER A 57 -15.69 -13.45 -1.89
C SER A 57 -15.02 -13.82 -3.22
N ALA A 58 -14.84 -15.11 -3.49
CA ALA A 58 -14.23 -15.55 -4.74
C ALA A 58 -14.99 -15.06 -5.99
N THR A 59 -16.33 -15.06 -5.94
CA THR A 59 -17.19 -14.56 -7.02
C THR A 59 -17.10 -13.05 -7.17
N GLU A 60 -17.01 -12.30 -6.07
CA GLU A 60 -16.83 -10.84 -6.12
C GLU A 60 -15.46 -10.48 -6.67
N ALA A 61 -14.40 -11.18 -6.26
CA ALA A 61 -13.06 -10.99 -6.79
C ALA A 61 -13.00 -11.28 -8.30
N GLN A 62 -13.76 -12.28 -8.77
CA GLN A 62 -13.87 -12.59 -10.19
C GLN A 62 -14.58 -11.45 -10.96
N ALA A 63 -15.73 -11.00 -10.45
CA ALA A 63 -16.45 -9.87 -11.03
C ALA A 63 -15.63 -8.56 -10.98
N HIS A 64 -14.75 -8.43 -10.00
CA HIS A 64 -13.81 -7.30 -9.86
C HIS A 64 -12.62 -7.39 -10.83
N GLY A 65 -12.42 -8.54 -11.50
CA GLY A 65 -11.31 -8.77 -12.43
C GLY A 65 -9.98 -9.04 -11.73
N ILE A 66 -10.02 -9.43 -10.46
CA ILE A 66 -8.84 -9.81 -9.67
C ILE A 66 -8.47 -11.28 -9.94
N VAL A 67 -9.45 -12.13 -10.21
CA VAL A 67 -9.26 -13.54 -10.57
C VAL A 67 -10.02 -13.88 -11.85
N ASP A 68 -9.46 -14.75 -12.69
CA ASP A 68 -10.08 -15.12 -13.97
C ASP A 68 -11.18 -16.19 -13.80
N LEU A 69 -10.95 -17.17 -12.92
CA LEU A 69 -11.82 -18.32 -12.74
C LEU A 69 -11.93 -18.73 -11.27
N VAL A 70 -13.17 -18.95 -10.80
CA VAL A 70 -13.46 -19.61 -9.53
C VAL A 70 -13.78 -21.08 -9.79
N ALA A 71 -12.96 -21.99 -9.27
CA ALA A 71 -13.23 -23.41 -9.37
C ALA A 71 -14.41 -23.81 -8.48
N VAL A 72 -15.33 -24.62 -9.02
CA VAL A 72 -16.42 -25.24 -8.27
C VAL A 72 -16.15 -26.73 -8.20
N LYS A 73 -16.38 -27.33 -7.03
CA LYS A 73 -16.13 -28.75 -6.77
C LYS A 73 -17.35 -29.61 -7.09
#